data_AF-A0A0Q7L969-F1
#
_entry.id   AF-A0A0Q7L969-F1
#
_cell.length_a   1.000
_cell.length_b   1.000
_cell.length_c   1.000
_cell.angle_alpha   90.00
_cell.angle_beta   90.00
_cell.angle_gamma   90.00
#
_symmetry.space_group_name_H-M   'P 1'
#
loop_
_entity.id
_entity.type
_entity.pdbx_description
1 polymer ?
#
loop_
_entity_poly.entity_id
_entity_poly.type
_entity_poly.pdbx_seq_one_letter_code
_entity_poly.pdbx_strand_id
1 'polypeptide(L)'
;MDIIQHSIAVGKYLVSPLIRHQDDGGYAASVSIRSGHGSGMHDRVMRFTPRFASHAAALGYAIEQGLGWVRERAPQAPLALPCAA
;
A
#
# COMPACT_ATOMS: atom_id res chain seq x y z
N MET A 1 14.70 7.21 -10.46
CA MET A 1 14.74 5.93 -9.71
C MET A 1 13.58 5.94 -8.72
N ASP A 2 12.72 4.91 -8.68
CA ASP A 2 11.70 4.76 -7.63
C ASP A 2 12.37 4.21 -6.37
N ILE A 3 12.19 4.86 -5.21
CA ILE A 3 12.80 4.41 -3.96
C ILE A 3 11.72 3.79 -3.09
N ILE A 4 11.95 2.55 -2.63
CA ILE A 4 11.09 1.90 -1.64
C ILE A 4 11.32 2.57 -0.29
N GLN A 5 10.26 3.13 0.28
CA GLN A 5 10.28 3.80 1.57
C GLN A 5 9.61 2.86 2.57
N HIS A 6 10.38 2.29 3.50
CA HIS A 6 9.98 1.40 4.60
C HIS A 6 8.67 0.57 4.40
N SER A 7 8.82 -0.73 4.13
CA SER A 7 7.66 -1.61 3.94
C SER A 7 6.91 -1.92 5.24
N ILE A 8 5.59 -2.00 5.17
CA ILE A 8 4.67 -2.26 6.28
C ILE A 8 4.05 -3.65 6.08
N ALA A 9 4.21 -4.53 7.07
CA ALA A 9 3.58 -5.85 7.07
C ALA A 9 2.16 -5.79 7.67
N VAL A 10 1.17 -6.37 6.98
CA VAL A 10 -0.22 -6.44 7.42
C VAL A 10 -0.77 -7.84 7.13
N GLY A 11 -0.80 -8.70 8.14
CA GLY A 11 -1.19 -10.11 7.96
C GLY A 11 -0.32 -10.79 6.90
N LYS A 12 -0.94 -11.31 5.84
CA LYS A 12 -0.24 -11.94 4.70
C LYS A 12 0.33 -10.97 3.67
N TYR A 13 0.12 -9.67 3.86
CA TYR A 13 0.49 -8.64 2.89
C TYR A 13 1.74 -7.90 3.34
N LEU A 14 2.63 -7.58 2.40
CA LEU A 14 3.73 -6.64 2.58
C LEU A 14 3.50 -5.44 1.67
N VAL A 15 3.21 -4.29 2.27
CA VAL A 15 2.93 -3.02 1.58
C VAL A 15 4.22 -2.23 1.50
N SER A 16 4.68 -1.94 0.29
CA SER A 16 5.95 -1.26 0.02
C SER A 16 5.69 0.00 -0.81
N PRO A 17 5.60 1.18 -0.17
CA PRO A 17 5.50 2.46 -0.87
C PRO A 17 6.72 2.69 -1.76
N LEU A 18 6.50 3.15 -3.00
CA LEU A 18 7.56 3.58 -3.90
C LEU A 18 7.28 4.99 -4.39
N ILE A 19 8.21 5.89 -4.09
CA ILE A 19 8.12 7.29 -4.50
C ILE A 19 9.12 7.57 -5.59
N ARG A 20 8.63 8.19 -6.65
CA ARG A 20 9.42 8.58 -7.81
C ARG A 20 9.48 10.09 -7.89
N HIS A 21 10.65 10.65 -8.13
CA HIS A 21 10.81 12.05 -8.55
C HIS A 21 10.50 12.20 -10.04
N GLN A 22 9.81 13.27 -10.44
CA GLN A 22 9.44 13.54 -11.84
C GLN A 22 10.26 14.67 -12.42
N ASP A 23 10.30 14.73 -13.74
CA ASP A 23 11.06 15.75 -14.48
C ASP A 23 10.50 17.17 -14.26
N ASP A 24 9.24 17.28 -13.83
CA ASP A 24 8.57 18.52 -13.47
C ASP A 24 8.85 18.98 -12.02
N GLY A 25 9.71 18.28 -11.28
CA GLY A 25 10.04 18.57 -9.88
C GLY A 25 8.99 18.04 -8.88
N GLY A 26 7.94 17.36 -9.35
CA GLY A 26 6.95 16.71 -8.53
C GLY A 26 7.34 15.30 -8.08
N TYR A 27 6.47 14.71 -7.28
CA TYR A 27 6.57 13.34 -6.80
C TYR A 27 5.32 12.53 -7.17
N ALA A 28 5.53 11.27 -7.53
CA ALA A 28 4.50 10.34 -7.95
C ALA A 28 4.51 9.19 -6.96
N ALA A 29 3.31 8.86 -6.51
CA ALA A 29 3.10 7.80 -5.55
C ALA A 29 2.80 6.48 -6.27
N SER A 30 3.41 5.41 -5.79
CA SER A 30 3.00 4.05 -6.13
C SER A 30 3.20 3.16 -4.91
N VAL A 31 2.58 1.98 -4.93
CA VAL A 31 2.74 0.98 -3.88
C VAL A 31 2.81 -0.40 -4.49
N SER A 32 3.76 -1.20 -4.03
CA SER A 32 3.86 -2.63 -4.30
C SER A 32 3.25 -3.36 -3.11
N ILE A 33 2.30 -4.25 -3.38
CA ILE A 33 1.67 -5.09 -2.36
C ILE A 33 1.95 -6.53 -2.71
N ARG A 34 2.85 -7.13 -1.94
CA ARG A 34 3.19 -8.53 -2.05
C ARG A 34 2.32 -9.36 -1.13
N SER A 35 1.88 -10.51 -1.61
CA SER A 35 1.08 -11.47 -0.85
C SER A 35 1.35 -12.90 -1.28
N GLY A 36 1.01 -13.87 -0.42
CA GLY A 36 1.24 -15.29 -0.67
C GLY A 36 2.58 -15.79 -0.13
N HIS A 37 2.84 -17.08 -0.28
CA HIS A 37 4.08 -17.73 0.19
C HIS A 37 4.59 -18.73 -0.86
N GLY A 38 5.91 -18.96 -0.85
CA GLY A 38 6.56 -19.91 -1.77
C GLY A 38 6.25 -19.61 -3.25
N SER A 39 5.85 -20.64 -4.00
CA SER A 39 5.53 -20.54 -5.42
C SER A 39 4.25 -19.73 -5.74
N GLY A 40 3.43 -19.40 -4.73
CA GLY A 40 2.21 -18.59 -4.88
C GLY A 40 2.38 -17.13 -4.48
N MET A 41 3.63 -16.63 -4.42
CA MET A 41 3.91 -15.24 -4.10
C MET A 41 3.59 -14.35 -5.30
N HIS A 42 2.75 -13.34 -5.09
CA HIS A 42 2.38 -12.38 -6.12
C HIS A 42 2.57 -10.95 -5.61
N ASP A 43 3.06 -10.09 -6.50
CA ASP A 43 3.15 -8.65 -6.28
C ASP A 43 2.06 -7.93 -7.07
N ARG A 44 1.45 -6.92 -6.45
CA ARG A 44 0.50 -6.01 -7.09
C ARG A 44 1.03 -4.60 -6.96
N VAL A 45 1.38 -3.98 -8.08
CA VAL A 45 1.85 -2.59 -8.10
C VAL A 45 0.71 -1.68 -8.52
N MET A 46 0.36 -0.74 -7.65
CA MET A 46 -0.59 0.33 -7.95
C MET A 46 0.19 1.63 -8.16
N ARG A 47 -0.06 2.28 -9.30
CA ARG A 47 0.53 3.58 -9.65
C ARG A 47 -0.59 4.61 -9.62
N PHE A 48 -0.40 5.67 -8.85
CA PHE A 48 -1.43 6.66 -8.64
C PHE A 48 -1.23 7.86 -9.58
N THR A 49 -2.34 8.43 -10.04
CA THR A 49 -2.35 9.61 -10.94
C THR A 49 -2.01 10.94 -10.25
N PRO A 50 -2.37 11.19 -8.98
CA PRO A 50 -2.03 12.45 -8.32
C PRO A 50 -0.52 12.72 -8.29
N ARG A 51 -0.16 13.98 -8.53
CA ARG A 51 1.19 14.51 -8.38
C ARG A 51 1.29 15.26 -7.07
N PHE A 52 2.41 15.11 -6.38
CA PHE A 52 2.65 15.71 -5.08
C PHE A 52 3.80 16.70 -5.16
N ALA A 53 3.68 17.82 -4.46
CA ALA A 53 4.76 18.81 -4.35
C ALA A 53 5.87 18.35 -3.38
N SER A 54 5.62 17.35 -2.53
CA SER A 54 6.60 16.84 -1.58
C SER A 54 6.65 15.32 -1.55
N HIS A 55 7.85 14.80 -1.30
CA HIS A 55 8.09 13.37 -1.09
C HIS A 55 7.24 12.81 0.05
N ALA A 56 7.15 13.55 1.17
CA ALA A 56 6.38 13.13 2.34
C ALA A 56 4.89 13.01 2.05
N ALA A 57 4.32 13.93 1.25
CA ALA A 57 2.91 13.85 0.85
C ALA A 57 2.66 12.64 -0.06
N ALA A 58 3.54 12.38 -1.02
CA ALA A 58 3.45 11.20 -1.88
C ALA A 58 3.58 9.89 -1.07
N LEU A 59 4.47 9.87 -0.08
CA LEU A 59 4.67 8.74 0.82
C LEU A 59 3.45 8.46 1.68
N GLY A 60 2.92 9.48 2.35
CA GLY A 60 1.70 9.36 3.16
C GLY A 60 0.53 8.83 2.33
N TYR A 61 0.35 9.37 1.13
CA TYR A 61 -0.68 8.92 0.20
C TYR A 61 -0.48 7.45 -0.23
N ALA A 62 0.73 7.05 -0.62
CA ALA A 62 1.02 5.67 -0.99
C ALA A 62 0.73 4.66 0.14
N ILE A 63 1.06 5.04 1.39
CA ILE A 63 0.79 4.24 2.59
C ILE A 63 -0.71 4.13 2.81
N GLU A 64 -1.43 5.25 2.83
CA GLU A 64 -2.87 5.28 3.06
C GLU A 64 -3.61 4.39 2.04
N GLN A 65 -3.34 4.59 0.75
CA GLN A 65 -3.97 3.83 -0.32
C GLN A 65 -3.58 2.35 -0.28
N GLY A 66 -2.32 2.03 0.02
CA GLY A 66 -1.86 0.65 0.17
C GLY A 66 -2.55 -0.07 1.32
N LEU A 67 -2.69 0.59 2.47
CA LEU A 67 -3.41 0.04 3.63
C LEU A 67 -4.91 -0.07 3.38
N GLY A 68 -5.52 0.91 2.70
CA GLY A 68 -6.92 0.85 2.28
C GLY A 68 -7.21 -0.37 1.42
N TRP A 69 -6.38 -0.58 0.39
CA TRP A 69 -6.48 -1.75 -0.50
C TRP A 69 -6.39 -3.08 0.25
N VAL A 70 -5.50 -3.16 1.25
CA VAL A 70 -5.38 -4.35 2.10
C VAL A 70 -6.62 -4.55 2.95
N ARG A 71 -7.16 -3.49 3.57
CA ARG A 71 -8.37 -3.58 4.42
C ARG A 71 -9.60 -4.08 3.66
N GLU A 72 -9.76 -3.66 2.41
CA GLU A 72 -10.85 -4.13 1.54
C GLU A 72 -10.77 -5.63 1.21
N ARG A 73 -9.56 -6.21 1.22
CA ARG A 73 -9.29 -7.60 0.81
C ARG A 73 -8.91 -8.53 1.93
N ALA A 74 -8.55 -7.98 3.08
CA ALA A 74 -8.50 -8.72 4.31
C ALA A 74 -9.93 -9.19 4.57
N PRO A 75 -10.16 -10.49 4.84
CA PRO A 75 -11.46 -10.92 5.31
C PRO A 75 -11.77 -10.06 6.53
N GLN A 76 -12.86 -9.29 6.45
CA GLN A 76 -13.42 -8.64 7.62
C GLN A 76 -13.71 -9.79 8.57
N ALA A 77 -12.92 -9.95 9.64
CA ALA A 77 -13.29 -10.88 10.69
C ALA A 77 -14.71 -10.47 11.08
N PRO A 78 -15.72 -11.35 10.96
CA PRO A 78 -17.08 -10.96 11.29
C PRO A 78 -17.03 -10.43 12.70
N LEU A 79 -17.47 -9.17 12.88
CA LEU A 79 -17.70 -8.59 14.19
C LEU A 79 -18.55 -9.60 14.93
N ALA A 80 -17.96 -10.30 15.89
CA ALA A 80 -18.68 -11.26 16.70
C ALA A 80 -19.79 -10.45 17.38
N LEU A 81 -21.01 -10.64 16.90
CA LEU A 81 -22.21 -10.15 17.56
C LEU A 81 -22.14 -10.70 18.98
N PRO A 82 -22.19 -9.88 20.05
CA PRO A 82 -22.27 -10.43 21.38
C PRO A 82 -23.56 -11.25 21.44
N CYS A 83 -23.43 -12.55 21.71
CA CYS A 83 -24.57 -13.40 22.02
C CYS A 83 -25.28 -12.79 23.23
N ALA A 84 -26.39 -12.09 22.98
CA ALA A 84 -27.26 -11.62 24.05
C ALA A 84 -27.94 -12.84 24.68
N ALA A 85 -27.76 -12.97 25.99
CA ALA A 85 -28.34 -13.99 26.86
C ALA A 85 -29.79 -13.68 27.23
#